data_AF-A0A8T5W6Z9-F1
#
_entry.id   AF-A0A8T5W6Z9-F1
#
_cell.length_a   1.000
_cell.length_b   1.000
_cell.length_c   1.000
_cell.angle_alpha   90.00
_cell.angle_beta   90.00
_cell.angle_gamma   90.00
#
_symmetry.space_group_name_H-M   'P 1'
#
loop_
_entity.id
_entity.type
_entity.pdbx_description
1 polymer ?
#
loop_
_entity_poly.entity_id
_entity_poly.type
_entity_poly.pdbx_seq_one_letter_code
_entity_poly.pdbx_strand_id
1 'polypeptide(L)'
;MIKFSTDDLLRKSGIEDKYELTRLAIRRIRQLVKEKDKMALRDTREKLPILVLKEIAEGKLKPESLEEESQEKEAPPSTEK
;
A
#
# COMPACT_ATOMS: atom_id res chain seq x y z
N MET A 1 7.97 -19.35 8.86
CA MET A 1 6.92 -18.30 8.95
C MET A 1 7.62 -16.99 9.15
N ILE A 2 7.49 -16.04 8.23
CA ILE A 2 8.08 -14.70 8.41
C ILE A 2 7.36 -14.04 9.57
N LYS A 3 8.10 -13.61 10.59
CA LYS A 3 7.55 -12.88 11.73
C LYS A 3 7.86 -11.40 11.53
N PHE A 4 6.81 -10.58 11.54
CA PHE A 4 6.93 -9.13 11.57
C PHE A 4 6.67 -8.66 13.00
N SER A 5 7.50 -7.75 13.50
CA SER A 5 7.24 -7.01 14.72
C SER A 5 6.65 -5.64 14.35
N THR A 6 5.56 -5.24 14.99
CA THR A 6 4.96 -3.92 14.75
C THR A 6 5.95 -2.80 15.07
N ASP A 7 6.73 -2.95 16.15
CA ASP A 7 7.73 -1.95 16.55
C ASP A 7 8.87 -1.83 15.52
N ASP A 8 9.26 -2.95 14.90
CA ASP A 8 10.25 -2.93 13.83
C ASP A 8 9.73 -2.23 12.58
N LEU A 9 8.46 -2.45 12.23
CA LEU A 9 7.84 -1.80 11.07
C LEU A 9 7.69 -0.30 11.27
N LEU A 10 7.28 0.14 12.46
CA LEU A 10 7.21 1.56 12.84
C LEU A 10 8.60 2.21 12.74
N ARG A 11 9.61 1.59 13.36
CA ARG A 11 11.00 2.09 13.31
C ARG A 11 11.55 2.18 11.88
N LYS A 12 11.28 1.18 11.03
CA LYS A 12 11.80 1.12 9.66
C LYS A 12 11.09 2.04 8.68
N SER A 13 9.80 2.30 8.89
CA SER A 13 9.02 3.24 8.08
C SER A 13 9.20 4.70 8.51
N GLY A 14 9.68 4.95 9.73
CA GLY A 14 9.73 6.29 10.31
C GLY A 14 8.36 6.81 10.73
N ILE A 15 7.36 5.92 10.86
CA ILE A 15 6.02 6.25 11.30
C ILE A 15 5.89 5.96 12.79
N GLU A 16 5.32 6.90 13.55
CA GLU A 16 5.07 6.74 14.98
C GLU A 16 3.67 6.16 15.27
N ASP A 17 2.68 6.46 14.42
CA ASP A 17 1.31 5.98 14.57
C ASP A 17 1.04 4.65 13.82
N LYS A 18 0.67 3.61 14.56
CA LYS A 18 0.28 2.30 14.00
C LYS A 18 -0.89 2.38 13.00
N TYR A 19 -1.80 3.35 13.14
CA TYR A 19 -2.90 3.53 12.20
C TYR A 19 -2.40 4.19 10.91
N GLU A 20 -1.44 5.10 10.99
CA GLU A 20 -0.76 5.66 9.83
C GLU A 20 0.03 4.60 9.06
N LEU A 21 0.73 3.71 9.77
CA LEU A 21 1.39 2.54 9.17
C LEU A 21 0.39 1.65 8.42
N THR A 22 -0.79 1.45 9.01
CA THR A 22 -1.87 0.68 8.38
C THR A 22 -2.39 1.38 7.12
N ARG A 23 -2.58 2.71 7.16
CA ARG A 23 -2.98 3.50 5.99
C ARG A 23 -1.94 3.43 4.87
N LEU A 24 -0.65 3.53 5.20
CA LEU A 24 0.47 3.36 4.27
C LEU A 24 0.40 1.99 3.57
N ALA A 25 0.23 0.92 4.36
CA ALA A 25 0.16 -0.43 3.82
C ALA A 25 -1.04 -0.60 2.87
N ILE A 26 -2.21 -0.07 3.23
CA ILE A 26 -3.41 -0.11 2.37
C ILE A 26 -3.18 0.68 1.07
N ARG A 27 -2.61 1.87 1.14
CA ARG A 27 -2.28 2.68 -0.06
C ARG A 27 -1.37 1.91 -1.01
N ARG A 28 -0.30 1.29 -0.48
CA ARG A 28 0.62 0.50 -1.30
C ARG A 28 -0.05 -0.74 -1.90
N ILE A 29 -0.90 -1.43 -1.15
CA ILE A 29 -1.68 -2.56 -1.68
C ILE A 29 -2.54 -2.11 -2.88
N ARG A 30 -3.20 -0.95 -2.79
CA ARG A 30 -4.02 -0.43 -3.91
C ARG A 30 -3.19 -0.15 -5.16
N GLN A 31 -2.00 0.44 -5.01
CA GLN A 31 -1.07 0.62 -6.13
C GLN A 31 -0.67 -0.73 -6.74
N LEU A 32 -0.30 -1.71 -5.91
CA LEU A 32 0.05 -3.05 -6.37
C LEU A 32 -1.12 -3.75 -7.08
N VAL A 33 -2.38 -3.53 -6.66
CA VAL A 33 -3.56 -4.04 -7.36
C VAL A 33 -3.70 -3.42 -8.75
N LYS A 34 -3.54 -2.08 -8.87
CA LYS A 34 -3.55 -1.38 -10.16
C LYS A 34 -2.40 -1.80 -11.08
N GLU A 35 -1.22 -2.06 -10.52
CA GLU A 35 -0.06 -2.63 -11.24
C GLU A 35 -0.31 -4.10 -11.65
N LYS A 36 -1.03 -4.87 -10.82
CA LYS A 36 -1.40 -6.26 -11.06
C LYS A 36 -2.28 -6.43 -12.29
N ASP A 37 -3.28 -5.57 -12.43
CA ASP A 37 -4.19 -5.58 -13.57
C ASP A 37 -3.45 -5.32 -14.90
N LYS A 38 -2.25 -4.74 -14.85
CA LYS A 38 -1.36 -4.48 -16.00
C LYS A 38 -0.35 -5.60 -16.32
N MET A 39 -0.52 -6.82 -15.78
CA MET A 39 0.31 -8.02 -16.02
C MET A 39 1.64 -8.17 -15.25
N ALA A 40 2.07 -7.22 -14.40
CA ALA A 40 3.41 -7.26 -13.78
C ALA A 40 3.57 -8.23 -12.58
N LEU A 41 2.47 -8.79 -12.06
CA LEU A 41 2.46 -9.50 -10.77
C LEU A 41 1.80 -10.89 -10.85
N ARG A 42 1.75 -11.50 -12.05
CA ARG A 42 1.24 -12.87 -12.24
C ARG A 42 2.11 -13.95 -11.58
N ASP A 43 3.38 -13.65 -11.27
CA ASP A 43 4.35 -14.61 -10.71
C ASP A 43 4.60 -14.50 -9.20
N THR A 44 3.98 -13.53 -8.50
CA THR A 44 4.15 -13.46 -7.05
C THR A 44 3.24 -14.48 -6.34
N ARG A 45 3.83 -15.60 -5.88
CA ARG A 45 3.14 -16.60 -5.03
C ARG A 45 2.73 -16.06 -3.66
N GLU A 46 3.24 -14.89 -3.27
CA GLU A 46 2.98 -14.28 -1.96
C GLU A 46 1.77 -13.35 -1.99
N LYS A 47 1.00 -13.36 -0.90
CA LYS A 47 -0.14 -12.45 -0.73
C LYS A 47 0.36 -11.00 -0.69
N LEU A 48 -0.34 -10.07 -1.34
CA LEU A 48 0.03 -8.64 -1.38
C LEU A 48 0.34 -8.03 0.00
N PRO A 49 -0.41 -8.31 1.08
CA PRO A 49 -0.05 -7.80 2.41
C PRO A 49 1.33 -8.25 2.88
N ILE A 50 1.77 -9.46 2.55
CA ILE A 50 3.10 -9.96 2.92
C ILE A 50 4.19 -9.22 2.17
N LEU A 51 3.99 -8.95 0.88
CA LEU A 51 4.93 -8.17 0.06
C LEU A 51 5.09 -6.76 0.62
N VAL A 52 3.98 -6.08 0.93
CA VAL A 52 4.03 -4.72 1.49
C VAL A 52 4.70 -4.70 2.86
N LEU A 53 4.41 -5.65 3.75
CA LEU A 53 5.09 -5.73 5.04
C LEU A 53 6.61 -5.97 4.90
N LYS A 54 7.05 -6.72 3.89
CA LYS A 54 8.48 -6.86 3.56
C LYS A 54 9.07 -5.54 3.07
N GLU A 55 8.41 -4.86 2.12
CA GLU A 55 8.86 -3.55 1.63
C GLU A 55 9.02 -2.54 2.77
N ILE A 56 8.10 -2.54 3.74
CA ILE A 56 8.18 -1.71 4.96
C ILE A 56 9.36 -2.14 5.84
N ALA A 57 9.52 -3.44 6.12
CA ALA A 57 10.60 -3.95 6.96
C ALA A 57 12.00 -3.66 6.36
N GLU A 58 12.08 -3.63 5.03
CA GLU A 58 13.28 -3.27 4.27
C GLU A 58 13.53 -1.75 4.22
N GLY A 59 12.59 -0.92 4.70
CA GLY A 59 12.70 0.54 4.68
C GLY A 59 12.54 1.16 3.28
N LYS A 60 11.95 0.41 2.33
CA LYS A 60 11.75 0.87 0.94
C LYS A 60 10.53 1.76 0.78
N LEU A 61 9.57 1.69 1.71
CA LEU A 61 8.35 2.49 1.71
C LEU A 61 8.46 3.64 2.68
N LYS A 62 8.30 4.86 2.15
CA LYS A 62 8.16 6.08 2.96
C LYS A 62 6.78 6.70 2.76
N PRO A 63 6.24 7.41 3.76
CA PRO A 63 4.96 8.11 3.63
C PRO A 63 4.95 9.10 2.47
N GLU A 64 6.08 9.80 2.27
CA GLU A 64 6.18 10.84 1.23
C GLU A 64 6.30 10.28 -0.19
N SER A 65 6.69 9.00 -0.34
CA SER A 65 6.89 8.40 -1.67
C SER A 65 5.60 7.88 -2.30
N LEU A 66 4.50 7.84 -1.56
CA LEU A 66 3.19 7.45 -2.08
C LEU A 66 2.41 8.73 -2.41
N GLU A 67 2.65 9.29 -3.60
CA GLU A 67 1.86 10.42 -4.10
C GLU A 67 0.36 10.10 -3.96
N GLU A 68 -0.39 11.08 -3.47
CA GLU A 68 -1.83 10.98 -3.34
C GLU A 68 -2.41 10.73 -4.73
N GLU A 69 -2.96 9.53 -4.94
CA GLU A 69 -3.85 9.28 -6.06
C GLU A 69 -4.95 10.32 -5.98
N SER A 70 -4.80 11.36 -6.79
CA SER A 70 -5.78 12.39 -7.02
C SER A 70 -7.09 11.68 -7.24
N GLN A 71 -8.06 12.00 -6.38
CA GLN A 71 -9.45 11.57 -6.43
C GLN A 71 -9.83 11.23 -7.87
N GLU A 72 -9.99 9.93 -8.16
CA GLU A 72 -10.84 9.54 -9.27
C GLU A 72 -12.17 10.24 -8.97
N LYS A 73 -12.40 11.34 -9.69
CA LYS A 73 -13.68 12.04 -9.67
C LYS A 73 -14.70 10.98 -10.05
N GLU A 74 -15.41 10.45 -9.06
CA GLU A 74 -16.71 9.86 -9.29
C GLU A 74 -17.51 10.95 -10.00
N ALA A 75 -17.62 10.84 -11.32
CA ALA A 75 -18.54 11.65 -12.08
C ALA A 75 -19.92 11.41 -11.45
N PRO A 76 -20.64 12.45 -11.01
CA PRO A 76 -21.98 12.26 -10.48
C PRO A 76 -22.81 11.58 -11.58
N PRO A 77 -23.69 10.62 -11.22
CA PRO A 77 -24.55 9.99 -12.21
C PRO A 77 -25.37 11.09 -12.87
N SER A 78 -25.15 11.31 -14.16
CA SER A 78 -25.94 12.21 -14.98
C SER A 78 -27.40 11.82 -14.84
N THR A 79 -28.11 12.55 -14.00
CA THR A 79 -29.56 12.46 -13.84
C THR A 79 -30.10 13.76 -14.42
N GLU A 80 -31.04 13.61 -15.36
CA GLU A 80 -31.91 14.60 -16.03
C GLU A 80 -31.83 14.40 -17.55
N LYS A 81 -32.92 14.27 -18.32
CA LYS A 81 -34.37 14.31 -18.05
C LYS A 81 -35.06 13.64 -19.24
#